data_AF-A0A2H9PZT9-F1
#
_entry.id   AF-A0A2H9PZT9-F1
#
_cell.length_a   1.000
_cell.length_b   1.000
_cell.length_c   1.000
_cell.angle_alpha   90.00
_cell.angle_beta   90.00
_cell.angle_gamma   90.00
#
_symmetry.space_group_name_H-M   'P 1'
#
loop_
_entity.id
_entity.type
_entity.pdbx_description
1 polymer ?
#
loop_
_entity_poly.entity_id
_entity_poly.type
_entity_poly.pdbx_seq_one_letter_code
_entity_poly.pdbx_strand_id
1 'polypeptide(L)'
;MVSMFYALLLLGTGINFIISGYDSAKRENAKNWLRNIVIMIILIQASFFIYQLGVDLSSIMTSASLHLIDESFFLISPKGINDLALSIIFSSLYIVTLIITSIVLIMRYAFVAIGVVLFPMGIFMYFFPPLRSYGSLIINFLGTAIFVTFFDALLLIGFSKLTDIGIFGEMKMLVLISAFLVISLLMLFLMFFSIVKASFNVYTDVKRIGGKL
;
A
#
# COMPACT_ATOMS: atom_id res chain seq x y z
N MET A 1 5.33 -17.32 -23.87
CA MET A 1 6.48 -17.59 -22.99
C MET A 1 6.06 -17.86 -21.54
N VAL A 2 5.20 -17.04 -20.92
CA VAL A 2 4.75 -17.27 -19.53
C VAL A 2 4.00 -18.61 -19.34
N SER A 3 3.18 -19.01 -20.32
CA SER A 3 2.49 -20.33 -20.32
C SER A 3 3.44 -21.52 -20.25
N MET A 4 4.62 -21.42 -20.86
CA MET A 4 5.62 -22.49 -20.90
C MET A 4 6.30 -22.66 -19.53
N PHE A 5 6.50 -21.56 -18.81
CA PHE A 5 7.05 -21.58 -17.45
C PHE A 5 6.10 -22.26 -16.45
N TYR A 6 4.79 -21.98 -16.55
CA TYR A 6 3.78 -22.67 -15.73
C TYR A 6 3.66 -24.15 -16.07
N ALA A 7 3.72 -24.51 -17.35
CA ALA A 7 3.70 -25.90 -17.77
C ALA A 7 4.89 -26.69 -17.20
N LEU A 8 6.08 -26.08 -17.15
CA LEU A 8 7.30 -26.69 -16.61
C LEU A 8 7.22 -26.87 -15.09
N LEU A 9 6.68 -25.89 -14.37
CA LEU A 9 6.40 -26.01 -12.93
C LEU A 9 5.37 -27.12 -12.64
N LEU A 10 4.31 -27.21 -13.43
CA LEU A 10 3.29 -28.24 -13.29
C LEU A 10 3.85 -29.63 -13.58
N LEU A 11 4.71 -29.77 -14.61
CA LEU A 11 5.42 -31.01 -14.91
C LEU A 11 6.37 -31.42 -13.78
N GLY A 12 7.18 -30.48 -13.28
CA GLY A 12 8.12 -30.73 -12.20
C GLY A 12 7.42 -31.16 -10.91
N THR A 13 6.27 -30.57 -10.60
CA THR A 13 5.46 -30.96 -9.44
C THR A 13 4.71 -32.27 -9.64
N GLY A 14 4.23 -32.55 -10.85
CA GLY A 14 3.67 -33.85 -11.21
C GLY A 14 4.69 -34.99 -11.07
N ILE A 15 5.93 -34.77 -11.53
CA ILE A 15 7.02 -35.74 -11.37
C ILE A 15 7.36 -35.95 -9.90
N ASN A 16 7.51 -34.87 -9.12
CA ASN A 16 7.76 -34.97 -7.67
C ASN A 16 6.63 -35.69 -6.94
N PHE A 17 5.38 -35.49 -7.35
CA PHE A 17 4.23 -36.19 -6.79
C PHE A 17 4.26 -37.70 -7.08
N ILE A 18 4.62 -38.11 -8.29
CA ILE A 18 4.75 -39.53 -8.68
C ILE A 18 5.89 -40.19 -7.89
N ILE A 19 7.05 -39.54 -7.79
CA ILE A 19 8.23 -40.08 -7.09
C ILE A 19 8.00 -40.14 -5.56
N SER A 20 7.23 -39.21 -5.01
CA SER A 20 6.92 -39.17 -3.56
C SER A 20 5.94 -40.25 -3.10
N GLY A 21 5.50 -41.16 -3.98
CA GLY A 21 4.51 -42.20 -3.67
C GLY A 21 4.91 -43.19 -2.56
N TYR A 22 6.21 -43.30 -2.27
CA TYR A 22 6.76 -44.28 -1.32
C TYR A 22 6.69 -43.83 0.16
N ASP A 23 6.49 -42.54 0.42
CA ASP A 23 6.49 -41.97 1.78
C ASP A 23 5.23 -41.10 1.95
N SER A 24 4.40 -41.44 2.95
CA SER A 24 3.12 -40.76 3.20
C SER A 24 3.30 -39.27 3.50
N ALA A 25 4.41 -38.89 4.15
CA ALA A 25 4.70 -37.50 4.48
C ALA A 25 5.12 -36.69 3.24
N LYS A 26 5.94 -37.27 2.35
CA LYS A 26 6.36 -36.61 1.11
C LYS A 26 5.20 -36.47 0.12
N ARG A 27 4.32 -37.48 0.06
CA ARG A 27 3.12 -37.44 -0.78
C ARG A 27 2.17 -36.30 -0.41
N GLU A 28 1.95 -36.06 0.88
CA GLU A 28 1.06 -35.00 1.33
C GLU A 28 1.63 -33.60 1.04
N ASN A 29 2.95 -33.42 1.23
CA ASN A 29 3.63 -32.19 0.83
C ASN A 29 3.56 -31.95 -0.69
N ALA A 30 3.72 -32.99 -1.50
CA ALA A 30 3.61 -32.89 -2.95
C ALA A 30 2.18 -32.51 -3.41
N LYS A 31 1.12 -33.03 -2.76
CA LYS A 31 -0.26 -32.59 -3.03
C LYS A 31 -0.46 -31.11 -2.74
N ASN A 32 0.05 -30.63 -1.60
CA ASN A 32 -0.04 -29.22 -1.23
C ASN A 32 0.69 -28.33 -2.24
N TRP A 33 1.85 -28.76 -2.73
CA TRP A 33 2.59 -28.09 -3.79
C TRP A 33 1.78 -27.98 -5.09
N LEU A 34 1.18 -29.10 -5.53
CA LEU A 34 0.36 -29.13 -6.73
C LEU A 34 -0.89 -28.24 -6.62
N ARG A 35 -1.59 -28.30 -5.48
CA ARG A 35 -2.73 -27.42 -5.19
C ARG A 35 -2.34 -25.95 -5.24
N ASN A 36 -1.21 -25.58 -4.63
CA ASN A 36 -0.72 -24.19 -4.61
C ASN A 36 -0.40 -23.69 -6.02
N ILE A 37 0.20 -24.51 -6.88
CA ILE A 37 0.51 -24.12 -8.26
C ILE A 37 -0.75 -23.91 -9.09
N VAL A 38 -1.76 -24.78 -8.97
CA VAL A 38 -3.03 -24.62 -9.68
C VAL A 38 -3.71 -23.31 -9.25
N ILE A 39 -3.80 -23.05 -7.94
CA ILE A 39 -4.36 -21.81 -7.40
C ILE A 39 -3.56 -20.59 -7.89
N MET A 40 -2.23 -20.67 -7.87
CA MET A 40 -1.34 -19.62 -8.35
C MET A 40 -1.60 -19.27 -9.82
N ILE A 41 -1.73 -20.25 -10.71
CA ILE A 41 -2.00 -20.00 -12.13
C ILE A 41 -3.32 -19.23 -12.31
N ILE A 42 -4.38 -19.66 -11.61
CA ILE A 42 -5.69 -18.99 -11.67
C ILE A 42 -5.58 -17.55 -11.15
N LEU A 43 -4.92 -17.36 -9.99
CA LEU A 43 -4.79 -16.05 -9.37
C LEU A 43 -3.90 -15.09 -10.15
N ILE A 44 -2.86 -15.56 -10.83
CA ILE A 44 -2.03 -14.70 -11.68
C ILE A 44 -2.84 -14.21 -12.88
N GLN A 45 -3.68 -15.05 -13.48
CA GLN A 45 -4.57 -14.61 -14.56
C GLN A 45 -5.62 -13.62 -14.06
N ALA A 46 -6.14 -13.81 -12.85
CA ALA A 46 -7.07 -12.88 -12.21
C ALA A 46 -6.39 -11.63 -11.61
N SER A 47 -5.05 -11.61 -11.52
CA SER A 47 -4.31 -10.62 -10.71
C SER A 47 -4.52 -9.20 -11.20
N PHE A 48 -4.51 -8.97 -12.52
CA PHE A 48 -4.76 -7.66 -13.10
C PHE A 48 -6.15 -7.15 -12.73
N PHE A 49 -7.17 -8.01 -12.82
CA PHE A 49 -8.53 -7.65 -12.45
C PHE A 49 -8.66 -7.34 -10.95
N ILE A 50 -8.07 -8.18 -10.09
CA ILE A 50 -8.07 -7.94 -8.63
C ILE A 50 -7.35 -6.64 -8.28
N TYR A 51 -6.21 -6.38 -8.92
CA TYR A 51 -5.43 -5.16 -8.72
C TYR A 51 -6.21 -3.92 -9.14
N GLN A 52 -6.78 -3.94 -10.35
CA GLN A 52 -7.60 -2.86 -10.88
C GLN A 52 -8.78 -2.57 -9.96
N LEU A 53 -9.49 -3.61 -9.50
CA LEU A 53 -10.60 -3.48 -8.56
C LEU A 53 -10.14 -2.80 -7.26
N GLY A 54 -8.97 -3.17 -6.73
CA GLY A 54 -8.41 -2.54 -5.53
C GLY A 54 -8.11 -1.06 -5.72
N VAL A 55 -7.49 -0.70 -6.86
CA VAL A 55 -7.19 0.69 -7.20
C VAL A 55 -8.48 1.50 -7.41
N ASP A 56 -9.44 0.97 -8.16
CA ASP A 56 -10.71 1.64 -8.45
C ASP A 56 -11.53 1.84 -7.18
N LEU A 57 -11.62 0.82 -6.32
CA LEU A 57 -12.31 0.90 -5.04
C LEU A 57 -11.66 1.97 -4.15
N SER A 58 -10.33 1.98 -4.04
CA SER A 58 -9.64 3.03 -3.30
C SER A 58 -9.87 4.42 -3.89
N SER A 59 -9.88 4.56 -5.21
CA SER A 59 -10.10 5.84 -5.89
C SER A 59 -11.51 6.37 -5.65
N ILE A 60 -12.53 5.50 -5.75
CA ILE A 60 -13.92 5.84 -5.48
C ILE A 60 -14.09 6.25 -4.01
N MET A 61 -13.50 5.49 -3.08
CA MET A 61 -13.55 5.80 -1.65
C MET A 61 -12.89 7.15 -1.34
N THR A 62 -11.69 7.40 -1.87
CA THR A 62 -11.00 8.69 -1.71
C THR A 62 -11.82 9.83 -2.30
N SER A 63 -12.34 9.69 -3.52
CA SER A 63 -13.15 10.73 -4.17
C SER A 63 -14.43 11.03 -3.40
N ALA A 64 -15.15 9.99 -2.95
CA ALA A 64 -16.36 10.13 -2.16
C ALA A 64 -16.08 10.85 -0.82
N SER A 65 -14.95 10.53 -0.17
CA SER A 65 -14.51 11.22 1.04
C SER A 65 -14.17 12.69 0.78
N LEU A 66 -13.48 13.00 -0.32
CA LEU A 66 -13.13 14.39 -0.65
C LEU A 66 -14.37 15.26 -0.94
N HIS A 67 -15.44 14.70 -1.52
CA HIS A 67 -16.70 15.41 -1.74
C HIS A 67 -17.42 15.84 -0.45
N LEU A 68 -17.07 15.26 0.70
CA LEU A 68 -17.61 15.66 2.00
C LEU A 68 -16.89 16.88 2.59
N ILE A 69 -15.78 17.29 2.00
CA ILE A 69 -14.99 18.45 2.41
C ILE A 69 -15.48 19.68 1.65
N ASP A 70 -15.74 20.76 2.38
CA ASP A 70 -16.11 22.03 1.78
C ASP A 70 -14.92 22.61 0.99
N GLU A 71 -15.12 23.01 -0.27
CA GLU A 71 -14.06 23.59 -1.12
C GLU A 71 -13.40 24.81 -0.48
N SER A 72 -14.15 25.56 0.33
CA SER A 72 -13.63 26.71 1.05
C SER A 72 -12.56 26.32 2.07
N PHE A 73 -12.49 25.06 2.53
CA PHE A 73 -11.46 24.57 3.44
C PHE A 73 -10.04 24.83 2.92
N PHE A 74 -9.80 24.60 1.63
CA PHE A 74 -8.48 24.77 1.01
C PHE A 74 -8.12 26.23 0.71
N LEU A 75 -9.08 27.15 0.78
CA LEU A 75 -8.82 28.56 0.52
C LEU A 75 -8.09 29.22 1.70
N ILE A 76 -6.96 29.87 1.40
CA ILE A 76 -6.22 30.70 2.35
C ILE A 76 -7.11 31.87 2.76
N SER A 77 -7.54 31.89 4.01
CA SER A 77 -8.28 33.03 4.57
C SER A 77 -7.43 33.66 5.67
N PRO A 78 -7.03 34.95 5.54
CA PRO A 78 -6.23 35.64 6.55
C PRO A 78 -7.04 36.08 7.77
N LYS A 79 -8.31 35.67 7.89
CA LYS A 79 -9.17 36.01 9.02
C LYS A 79 -8.55 35.48 10.31
N GLY A 80 -8.17 36.37 11.23
CA GLY A 80 -7.60 36.04 12.53
C GLY A 80 -6.14 36.43 12.73
N ILE A 81 -5.39 36.75 11.66
CA ILE A 81 -4.01 37.22 11.77
C ILE A 81 -3.99 38.74 11.61
N ASN A 82 -3.92 39.47 12.73
CA ASN A 82 -3.87 40.93 12.72
C ASN A 82 -2.51 41.49 12.23
N ASP A 83 -1.47 40.66 12.14
CA ASP A 83 -0.13 41.06 11.71
C ASP A 83 0.19 40.55 10.29
N LEU A 84 0.40 41.47 9.36
CA LEU A 84 0.80 41.19 7.99
C LEU A 84 2.06 40.31 7.92
N ALA A 85 3.04 40.53 8.80
CA ALA A 85 4.29 39.78 8.81
C ALA A 85 4.05 38.29 9.14
N LEU A 86 3.21 38.02 10.15
CA LEU A 86 2.87 36.66 10.56
C LEU A 86 2.09 35.91 9.46
N SER A 87 1.21 36.62 8.73
CA SER A 87 0.46 36.06 7.60
C SER A 87 1.38 35.62 6.46
N ILE A 88 2.40 36.42 6.13
CA ILE A 88 3.40 36.09 5.11
C ILE A 88 4.21 34.85 5.53
N ILE A 89 4.64 34.78 6.79
CA ILE A 89 5.41 33.64 7.30
C ILE A 89 4.57 32.35 7.22
N PHE A 90 3.34 32.35 7.72
CA PHE A 90 2.49 31.15 7.66
C PHE A 90 2.11 30.74 6.23
N SER A 91 1.88 31.71 5.34
CA SER A 91 1.62 31.41 3.93
C SER A 91 2.83 30.73 3.26
N SER A 92 4.04 31.22 3.51
CA SER A 92 5.26 30.58 2.98
C SER A 92 5.47 29.17 3.53
N LEU A 93 5.23 28.94 4.82
CA LEU A 93 5.26 27.60 5.43
C LEU A 93 4.22 26.67 4.80
N TYR A 94 3.00 27.17 4.57
CA TYR A 94 1.94 26.41 3.91
C TYR A 94 2.31 25.99 2.48
N ILE A 95 2.91 26.89 1.71
CA ILE A 95 3.41 26.56 0.36
C ILE A 95 4.48 25.46 0.43
N VAL A 96 5.41 25.54 1.38
CA VAL A 96 6.44 24.51 1.57
C VAL A 96 5.81 23.16 1.93
N THR A 97 4.83 23.12 2.84
CA THR A 97 4.17 21.86 3.20
C THR A 97 3.36 21.28 2.05
N LEU A 98 2.72 22.10 1.22
CA LEU A 98 2.06 21.64 -0.01
C LEU A 98 3.05 21.03 -1.02
N ILE A 99 4.23 21.63 -1.20
CA ILE A 99 5.27 21.08 -2.07
C ILE A 99 5.74 19.72 -1.55
N ILE A 100 6.02 19.61 -0.25
CA ILE A 100 6.42 18.33 0.37
C ILE A 100 5.33 17.28 0.18
N THR A 101 4.08 17.62 0.48
CA THR A 101 2.93 16.70 0.32
C THR A 101 2.79 16.23 -1.12
N SER A 102 2.96 17.14 -2.08
CA SER A 102 2.89 16.82 -3.51
C SER A 102 3.97 15.83 -3.92
N ILE A 103 5.22 16.03 -3.47
CA ILE A 103 6.33 15.09 -3.74
C ILE A 103 6.03 13.70 -3.16
N VAL A 104 5.52 13.63 -1.93
CA VAL A 104 5.18 12.36 -1.27
C VAL A 104 4.04 11.64 -2.01
N LEU A 105 3.01 12.37 -2.47
CA LEU A 105 1.92 11.82 -3.28
C LEU A 105 2.40 11.29 -4.64
N ILE A 106 3.30 12.02 -5.32
CA ILE A 106 3.89 11.57 -6.59
C ILE A 106 4.67 10.27 -6.39
N MET A 107 5.48 10.19 -5.33
CA MET A 107 6.23 8.98 -4.98
C MET A 107 5.29 7.78 -4.76
N ARG A 108 4.21 7.97 -4.01
CA ARG A 108 3.18 6.94 -3.81
C ARG A 108 2.54 6.52 -5.12
N TYR A 109 2.20 7.48 -5.99
CA TYR A 109 1.60 7.18 -7.29
C TYR A 109 2.54 6.36 -8.16
N ALA A 110 3.85 6.65 -8.13
CA ALA A 110 4.86 5.85 -8.82
C ALA A 110 4.89 4.40 -8.30
N PHE A 111 4.81 4.19 -6.97
CA PHE A 111 4.74 2.84 -6.40
C PHE A 111 3.48 2.08 -6.81
N VAL A 112 2.32 2.74 -6.84
CA VAL A 112 1.07 2.12 -7.33
C VAL A 112 1.18 1.80 -8.82
N ALA A 113 1.73 2.68 -9.65
CA ALA A 113 1.94 2.40 -11.08
C ALA A 113 2.83 1.17 -11.32
N ILE A 114 3.96 1.07 -10.61
CA ILE A 114 4.85 -0.10 -10.65
C ILE A 114 4.14 -1.35 -10.09
N GLY A 115 3.18 -1.16 -9.18
CA GLY A 115 2.34 -2.18 -8.58
C GLY A 115 1.59 -3.06 -9.58
N VAL A 116 1.23 -2.54 -10.76
CA VAL A 116 0.58 -3.34 -11.82
C VAL A 116 1.44 -4.54 -12.24
N VAL A 117 2.76 -4.35 -12.27
CA VAL A 117 3.73 -5.41 -12.63
C VAL A 117 4.14 -6.21 -11.40
N LEU A 118 4.32 -5.55 -10.25
CA LEU A 118 4.75 -6.21 -9.02
C LEU A 118 3.66 -7.10 -8.41
N PHE A 119 2.39 -6.80 -8.59
CA PHE A 119 1.29 -7.56 -7.99
C PHE A 119 1.20 -9.02 -8.47
N PRO A 120 1.18 -9.33 -9.79
CA PRO A 120 1.26 -10.72 -10.27
C PRO A 120 2.54 -11.42 -9.80
N MET A 121 3.67 -10.71 -9.77
CA MET A 121 4.93 -11.24 -9.25
C MET A 121 4.85 -11.57 -7.76
N GLY A 122 4.18 -10.72 -6.97
CA GLY A 122 3.92 -10.93 -5.55
C GLY A 122 3.05 -12.17 -5.31
N ILE A 123 2.00 -12.36 -6.10
CA ILE A 123 1.16 -13.57 -6.04
C ILE A 123 1.99 -14.80 -6.39
N PHE A 124 2.78 -14.76 -7.46
CA PHE A 124 3.66 -15.86 -7.84
C PHE A 124 4.62 -16.26 -6.70
N MET A 125 5.32 -15.27 -6.12
CA MET A 125 6.23 -15.52 -5.01
C MET A 125 5.51 -16.01 -3.75
N TYR A 126 4.28 -15.55 -3.50
CA TYR A 126 3.50 -15.93 -2.32
C TYR A 126 3.15 -17.43 -2.32
N PHE A 127 2.82 -17.99 -3.48
CA PHE A 127 2.47 -19.42 -3.59
C PHE A 127 3.67 -20.34 -3.76
N PHE A 128 4.85 -19.80 -4.09
CA PHE A 128 6.09 -20.56 -4.19
C PHE A 128 6.77 -20.66 -2.80
N PRO A 129 6.82 -21.85 -2.15
CA PRO A 129 7.17 -21.93 -0.73
C PRO A 129 8.51 -21.32 -0.28
N PRO A 130 9.63 -21.40 -1.03
CA PRO A 130 10.86 -20.75 -0.59
C PRO A 130 10.83 -19.21 -0.76
N LEU A 131 9.87 -18.67 -1.50
CA LEU A 131 9.74 -17.22 -1.76
C LEU A 131 8.48 -16.59 -1.13
N ARG A 132 7.73 -17.36 -0.34
CA ARG A 132 6.43 -16.97 0.21
C ARG A 132 6.48 -15.64 0.97
N SER A 133 7.54 -15.43 1.74
CA SER A 133 7.76 -14.24 2.56
C SER A 133 7.93 -12.97 1.70
N TYR A 134 8.62 -13.09 0.57
CA TYR A 134 8.79 -11.98 -0.39
C TYR A 134 7.48 -11.65 -1.11
N GLY A 135 6.70 -12.67 -1.50
CA GLY A 135 5.38 -12.43 -2.09
C GLY A 135 4.44 -11.72 -1.12
N SER A 136 4.45 -12.13 0.15
CA SER A 136 3.70 -11.47 1.23
C SER A 136 4.14 -10.01 1.41
N LEU A 137 5.45 -9.72 1.32
CA LEU A 137 5.97 -8.36 1.39
C LEU A 137 5.38 -7.48 0.29
N ILE A 138 5.46 -7.93 -0.95
CA ILE A 138 4.99 -7.17 -2.11
C ILE A 138 3.49 -6.89 -2.00
N ILE A 139 2.70 -7.92 -1.68
CA ILE A 139 1.23 -7.79 -1.58
C ILE A 139 0.84 -6.83 -0.45
N ASN A 140 1.46 -6.94 0.74
CA ASN A 140 1.16 -6.06 1.87
C ASN A 140 1.56 -4.61 1.58
N PHE A 141 2.74 -4.40 0.98
CA PHE A 141 3.21 -3.06 0.62
C PHE A 141 2.29 -2.39 -0.40
N LEU A 142 1.94 -3.09 -1.49
CA LEU A 142 1.03 -2.57 -2.50
C LEU A 142 -0.37 -2.32 -1.94
N GLY A 143 -0.87 -3.21 -1.09
CA GLY A 143 -2.14 -3.01 -0.40
C GLY A 143 -2.13 -1.74 0.46
N THR A 144 -1.08 -1.53 1.27
CA THR A 144 -0.93 -0.30 2.06
C THR A 144 -0.84 0.94 1.15
N ALA A 145 -0.03 0.89 0.09
CA ALA A 145 0.14 2.01 -0.83
C ALA A 145 -1.18 2.37 -1.54
N ILE A 146 -1.99 1.39 -1.92
CA ILE A 146 -3.31 1.63 -2.51
C ILE A 146 -4.22 2.32 -1.49
N PHE A 147 -4.41 1.76 -0.30
CA PHE A 147 -5.42 2.25 0.64
C PHE A 147 -5.02 3.48 1.46
N VAL A 148 -3.74 3.86 1.51
CA VAL A 148 -3.30 5.00 2.34
C VAL A 148 -4.01 6.32 1.99
N THR A 149 -4.27 6.56 0.70
CA THR A 149 -4.93 7.79 0.23
C THR A 149 -6.37 7.91 0.70
N PHE A 150 -7.02 6.79 1.00
CA PHE A 150 -8.35 6.81 1.61
C PHE A 150 -8.26 7.28 3.07
N PHE A 151 -7.29 6.78 3.84
CA PHE A 151 -7.07 7.25 5.21
C PHE A 151 -6.68 8.73 5.25
N ASP A 152 -5.89 9.19 4.29
CA ASP A 152 -5.54 10.61 4.17
C ASP A 152 -6.78 11.49 3.93
N ALA A 153 -7.70 11.05 3.07
CA ALA A 153 -8.96 11.75 2.85
C ALA A 153 -9.85 11.78 4.10
N LEU A 154 -9.89 10.69 4.88
CA LEU A 154 -10.59 10.67 6.17
C LEU A 154 -10.01 11.66 7.17
N LEU A 155 -8.67 11.77 7.23
CA LEU A 155 -8.01 12.77 8.08
C LEU A 155 -8.37 14.19 7.63
N LEU A 156 -8.37 14.47 6.32
CA LEU A 156 -8.77 15.77 5.81
C LEU A 156 -10.20 16.14 6.20
N ILE A 157 -11.14 15.19 6.18
CA ILE A 157 -12.50 15.41 6.67
C ILE A 157 -12.47 15.80 8.15
N GLY A 158 -11.70 15.10 8.97
CA GLY A 158 -11.54 15.41 10.39
C GLY A 158 -11.05 16.84 10.61
N PHE A 159 -10.00 17.26 9.89
CA PHE A 159 -9.48 18.62 9.96
C PHE A 159 -10.44 19.68 9.41
N SER A 160 -11.20 19.37 8.36
CA SER A 160 -12.25 20.24 7.83
C SER A 160 -13.33 20.51 8.88
N LYS A 161 -13.76 19.47 9.61
CA LYS A 161 -14.75 19.65 10.70
C LYS A 161 -14.18 20.37 11.92
N LEU A 162 -12.88 20.27 12.17
CA LEU A 162 -12.23 21.07 13.21
C LEU A 162 -12.28 22.57 12.90
N THR A 163 -12.14 22.97 11.63
CA THR A 163 -12.18 24.40 11.26
C THR A 163 -13.55 25.06 11.44
N ASP A 164 -14.63 24.27 11.52
CA ASP A 164 -15.99 24.76 11.79
C ASP A 164 -16.17 25.21 13.26
N ILE A 165 -15.26 24.82 14.16
CA ILE A 165 -15.27 25.21 15.57
C ILE A 165 -14.63 26.60 15.70
N GLY A 166 -15.33 27.55 16.33
CA GLY A 166 -14.96 28.99 16.33
C GLY A 166 -13.50 29.32 16.64
N ILE A 167 -12.88 28.67 17.64
CA ILE A 167 -11.47 28.88 18.01
C ILE A 167 -10.50 28.47 16.88
N PHE A 168 -10.81 27.37 16.18
CA PHE A 168 -9.98 26.85 15.10
C PHE A 168 -10.25 27.55 13.77
N GLY A 169 -11.40 28.20 13.61
CA GLY A 169 -11.71 29.04 12.45
C GLY A 169 -10.77 30.24 12.30
N GLU A 170 -10.37 30.87 13.42
CA GLU A 170 -9.39 31.97 13.43
C GLU A 170 -7.96 31.49 13.17
N MET A 171 -7.66 30.21 13.46
CA MET A 171 -6.36 29.58 13.25
C MET A 171 -6.32 28.68 12.01
N LYS A 172 -7.21 28.91 11.03
CA LYS A 172 -7.40 28.03 9.86
C LYS A 172 -6.10 27.69 9.13
N MET A 173 -5.20 28.67 8.93
CA MET A 173 -3.91 28.43 8.27
C MET A 173 -3.04 27.41 9.04
N LEU A 174 -3.01 27.50 10.37
CA LEU A 174 -2.26 26.58 11.22
C LEU A 174 -2.90 25.18 11.20
N VAL A 175 -4.23 25.12 11.20
CA VAL A 175 -4.98 23.86 11.06
C VAL A 175 -4.68 23.20 9.70
N LEU A 176 -4.64 23.95 8.61
CA LEU A 176 -4.28 23.43 7.29
C LEU A 176 -2.84 22.91 7.24
N ILE A 177 -1.88 23.69 7.75
CA ILE A 177 -0.46 23.27 7.81
C ILE A 177 -0.33 21.97 8.60
N SER A 178 -0.96 21.89 9.77
CA SER A 178 -0.94 20.69 10.61
C SER A 178 -1.63 19.50 9.95
N ALA A 179 -2.75 19.71 9.25
CA ALA A 179 -3.43 18.65 8.50
C ALA A 179 -2.51 18.01 7.45
N PHE A 180 -1.89 18.83 6.60
CA PHE A 180 -1.00 18.34 5.54
C PHE A 180 0.29 17.69 6.08
N LEU A 181 0.83 18.21 7.19
CA LEU A 181 1.97 17.60 7.86
C LEU A 181 1.62 16.23 8.45
N VAL A 182 0.47 16.13 9.13
CA VAL A 182 -0.01 14.86 9.71
C VAL A 182 -0.25 13.83 8.62
N ILE A 183 -0.86 14.22 7.50
CA ILE A 183 -1.09 13.35 6.34
C ILE A 183 0.25 12.88 5.76
N SER A 184 1.18 13.80 5.50
CA SER A 184 2.50 13.46 4.96
C SER A 184 3.27 12.49 5.87
N LEU A 185 3.23 12.74 7.19
CA LEU A 185 3.89 11.91 8.18
C LEU A 185 3.22 10.54 8.28
N LEU A 186 1.89 10.48 8.33
CA LEU A 186 1.14 9.23 8.37
C LEU A 186 1.41 8.38 7.13
N MET A 187 1.40 8.98 5.94
CA MET A 187 1.69 8.27 4.70
C MET A 187 3.10 7.67 4.70
N LEU A 188 4.11 8.47 5.03
CA LEU A 188 5.49 8.00 5.15
C LEU A 188 5.64 6.90 6.22
N PHE A 189 5.00 7.10 7.37
CA PHE A 189 5.03 6.14 8.47
C PHE A 189 4.41 4.80 8.07
N LEU A 190 3.23 4.80 7.44
CA LEU A 190 2.57 3.57 7.02
C LEU A 190 3.33 2.84 5.91
N MET A 191 3.88 3.58 4.93
CA MET A 191 4.73 2.99 3.89
C MET A 191 5.99 2.36 4.48
N PHE A 192 6.69 3.09 5.36
CA PHE A 192 7.89 2.59 6.03
C PHE A 192 7.58 1.39 6.93
N PHE A 193 6.51 1.48 7.73
CA PHE A 193 6.08 0.39 8.61
C PHE A 193 5.73 -0.87 7.82
N SER A 194 5.08 -0.74 6.66
CA SER A 194 4.77 -1.86 5.78
C SER A 194 6.05 -2.58 5.31
N ILE A 195 7.07 -1.82 4.91
CA ILE A 195 8.38 -2.37 4.52
C ILE A 195 9.07 -3.07 5.70
N VAL A 196 9.12 -2.42 6.88
CA VAL A 196 9.79 -2.96 8.06
C VAL A 196 9.10 -4.24 8.56
N LYS A 197 7.78 -4.20 8.74
CA LYS A 197 6.98 -5.36 9.15
C LYS A 197 7.18 -6.53 8.20
N ALA A 198 7.19 -6.26 6.90
CA ALA A 198 7.41 -7.30 5.91
C ALA A 198 8.86 -7.84 5.91
N SER A 199 9.86 -6.98 6.12
CA SER A 199 11.26 -7.38 6.19
C SER A 199 11.54 -8.30 7.38
N PHE A 200 10.92 -8.03 8.54
CA PHE A 200 11.03 -8.92 9.70
C PHE A 200 10.49 -10.32 9.44
N ASN A 201 9.36 -10.44 8.72
CA ASN A 201 8.81 -11.74 8.35
C ASN A 201 9.78 -12.53 7.45
N VAL A 202 10.39 -11.86 6.48
CA VAL A 202 11.43 -12.47 5.62
C VAL A 202 12.63 -12.93 6.46
N TYR A 203 13.12 -12.09 7.37
CA TYR A 203 14.25 -12.44 8.23
C TYR A 203 13.97 -13.67 9.11
N THR A 204 12.77 -13.76 9.70
CA THR A 204 12.40 -14.92 10.51
C THR A 204 12.34 -16.21 9.70
N ASP A 205 11.86 -16.15 8.45
CA ASP A 205 11.80 -17.33 7.59
C ASP A 205 13.19 -17.77 7.10
N VAL A 206 14.06 -16.82 6.73
CA VAL A 206 15.46 -17.12 6.37
C VAL A 206 16.20 -17.75 7.55
N LYS A 207 16.04 -17.22 8.77
CA LYS A 207 16.64 -17.81 9.98
C LYS A 207 16.11 -19.21 10.28
N ARG A 208 14.82 -19.48 10.02
CA ARG A 208 14.20 -20.80 10.23
C ARG A 208 14.69 -21.85 9.23
N ILE A 209 14.98 -21.44 8.00
CA ILE A 209 15.51 -22.33 6.95
C ILE A 209 17.02 -22.53 7.15
N GLY A 210 17.77 -21.46 7.44
CA GLY A 210 19.22 -21.52 7.67
C GLY A 210 19.64 -22.20 8.97
N GLY A 211 18.78 -22.23 10.01
CA GLY A 211 19.03 -22.97 11.25
C GLY A 211 18.67 -24.46 11.21
N LYS A 212 18.23 -24.98 10.06
CA LYS A 212 17.94 -26.41 9.83
C LYS A 212 18.96 -27.10 8.90
N LEU A 213 20.03 -26.39 8.53
CA LEU A 213 21.25 -26.93 7.94
C LEU A 213 22.29 -27.10 9.04
#